data_AF-A0A0S6XSE4-F1
#
_entry.id   AF-A0A0S6XSE4-F1
#
_cell.length_a   1.000
_cell.length_b   1.000
_cell.length_c   1.000
_cell.angle_alpha   90.00
_cell.angle_beta   90.00
_cell.angle_gamma   90.00
#
_symmetry.space_group_name_H-M   'P 1'
#
loop_
_entity.id
_entity.type
_entity.pdbx_description
1 polymer ?
#
loop_
_entity_poly.entity_id
_entity_poly.type
_entity_poly.pdbx_seq_one_letter_code
_entity_poly.pdbx_strand_id
1 'polypeptide(L)'
;MAAQPRYYPVPRHPGLHFDYNPAYQVVAVHHPAYTAPNTLIELPAIDKDGAGRHGIDYDLIHTACSIISCNRFDGWFEPVDDRTHRVTADKEGTSILLAGAYYFVLPDSVGTA
;
A
#
# COMPACT_ATOMS: atom_id res chain seq x y z
N MET A 1 -4.08 2.76 43.99
CA MET A 1 -4.37 3.95 43.16
C MET A 1 -4.64 3.46 41.74
N ALA A 2 -5.87 3.55 41.25
CA ALA A 2 -6.19 3.20 39.86
C ALA A 2 -5.81 4.37 38.95
N ALA A 3 -5.04 4.12 37.89
CA ALA A 3 -4.72 5.13 36.89
C ALA A 3 -5.99 5.49 36.11
N GLN A 4 -6.29 6.78 36.00
CA GLN A 4 -7.38 7.23 35.13
C GLN A 4 -7.05 6.95 33.66
N PRO A 5 -8.01 6.48 32.86
CA PRO A 5 -7.81 6.26 31.43
C PRO A 5 -7.52 7.59 30.73
N ARG A 6 -6.49 7.60 29.88
CA ARG A 6 -6.18 8.76 29.04
C ARG A 6 -7.25 8.89 27.95
N TYR A 7 -7.95 10.01 27.94
CA TYR A 7 -8.85 10.37 26.85
C TYR A 7 -8.05 10.97 25.70
N TYR A 8 -8.09 10.34 24.54
CA TYR A 8 -7.54 10.87 23.30
C TYR A 8 -8.70 11.32 22.41
N PRO A 9 -8.81 12.60 22.05
CA PRO A 9 -9.80 13.03 21.09
C PRO A 9 -9.53 12.35 19.74
N VAL A 10 -10.58 12.08 18.98
CA VAL A 10 -10.44 11.61 17.60
C VAL A 10 -9.62 12.65 16.84
N PRO A 11 -8.45 12.29 16.27
CA PRO A 11 -7.65 13.22 15.48
C PRO A 11 -8.51 13.79 14.36
N ARG A 12 -8.63 15.11 14.32
CA ARG A 12 -9.23 15.84 13.19
C ARG A 12 -8.12 16.66 12.57
N HIS A 13 -7.85 16.45 11.28
CA HIS A 13 -6.84 17.23 10.58
C HIS A 13 -7.49 18.52 10.07
N PRO A 14 -7.13 19.71 10.60
CA PRO A 14 -7.63 20.97 10.07
C PRO A 14 -7.05 21.14 8.66
N GLY A 15 -7.89 21.00 7.63
CA GLY A 15 -7.51 21.18 6.23
C GLY A 15 -7.60 19.95 5.33
N LEU A 16 -7.88 18.75 5.85
CA LEU A 16 -8.16 17.58 5.01
C LEU A 16 -9.66 17.51 4.68
N HIS A 17 -10.13 18.45 3.88
CA HIS A 17 -11.10 18.06 2.87
C HIS A 17 -10.29 17.26 1.85
N PHE A 18 -10.25 15.94 2.00
CA PHE A 18 -10.01 15.09 0.85
C PHE A 18 -11.22 15.32 -0.03
N ASP A 19 -11.15 16.35 -0.89
CA ASP A 19 -12.02 16.44 -2.03
C ASP A 19 -11.68 15.20 -2.85
N TYR A 20 -12.41 14.12 -2.60
CA TYR A 20 -12.33 12.89 -3.36
C TYR A 20 -12.64 13.29 -4.79
N ASN A 21 -11.60 13.59 -5.55
CA ASN A 21 -11.72 13.73 -6.98
C ASN A 21 -11.75 12.30 -7.51
N PRO A 22 -12.86 11.81 -8.08
CA PRO A 22 -12.88 10.51 -8.72
C PRO A 22 -11.89 10.40 -9.90
N ALA A 23 -11.29 11.52 -10.32
CA ALA A 23 -10.17 11.53 -11.26
C ALA A 23 -8.79 11.24 -10.62
N TYR A 24 -8.67 11.21 -9.28
CA TYR A 24 -7.41 10.79 -8.66
C TYR A 24 -7.21 9.31 -8.93
N GLN A 25 -6.10 9.01 -9.60
CA GLN A 25 -5.66 7.65 -9.76
C GLN A 25 -5.31 7.09 -8.37
N VAL A 26 -5.50 5.80 -8.16
CA VAL A 26 -5.29 5.13 -6.88
C VAL A 26 -4.28 4.01 -7.03
N VAL A 27 -3.60 3.69 -5.94
CA VAL A 27 -2.88 2.44 -5.78
C VAL A 27 -3.75 1.52 -4.93
N ALA A 28 -4.31 0.49 -5.55
CA ALA A 28 -5.12 -0.52 -4.89
C ALA A 28 -4.28 -1.79 -4.68
N VAL A 29 -4.08 -2.17 -3.41
CA VAL A 29 -3.38 -3.40 -3.07
C VAL A 29 -4.40 -4.44 -2.62
N HIS A 30 -4.33 -5.61 -3.23
CA HIS A 30 -5.19 -6.75 -2.94
C HIS A 30 -4.42 -7.84 -2.21
N HIS A 31 -5.14 -8.60 -1.39
CA HIS A 31 -4.63 -9.80 -0.77
C HIS A 31 -4.73 -10.99 -1.75
N PRO A 32 -3.63 -11.70 -2.05
CA PRO A 32 -3.61 -12.74 -3.07
C PRO A 32 -4.49 -13.96 -2.74
N ALA A 33 -4.75 -14.24 -1.45
CA ALA A 33 -5.50 -15.41 -1.02
C ALA A 33 -7.02 -15.20 -0.83
N TYR A 34 -7.53 -13.96 -0.92
CA TYR A 34 -8.97 -13.69 -0.75
C TYR A 34 -9.65 -13.51 -2.12
N THR A 35 -10.86 -14.06 -2.26
CA THR A 35 -11.61 -14.06 -3.53
C THR A 35 -12.44 -12.79 -3.74
N ALA A 36 -13.15 -12.27 -2.72
CA ALA A 36 -13.77 -10.94 -2.67
C ALA A 36 -14.49 -10.70 -1.31
N PRO A 37 -14.57 -9.46 -0.79
CA PRO A 37 -13.70 -8.32 -1.09
C PRO A 37 -12.27 -8.59 -0.57
N ASN A 38 -11.26 -8.35 -1.41
CA ASN A 38 -9.87 -8.69 -1.12
C ASN A 38 -8.94 -7.47 -1.09
N THR A 39 -9.48 -6.25 -1.08
CA THR A 39 -8.67 -5.04 -0.94
C THR A 39 -8.01 -5.01 0.44
N LEU A 40 -6.69 -4.98 0.46
CA LEU A 40 -5.87 -4.85 1.66
C LEU A 40 -5.81 -3.39 2.09
N ILE A 41 -5.45 -2.51 1.15
CA ILE A 41 -5.37 -1.07 1.34
C ILE A 41 -5.51 -0.37 -0.01
N GLU A 42 -6.15 0.79 -0.01
CA GLU A 42 -6.25 1.67 -1.17
C GLU A 42 -5.78 3.07 -0.74
N LEU A 43 -4.83 3.63 -1.48
CA LEU A 43 -4.27 4.94 -1.20
C LEU A 43 -4.30 5.83 -2.44
N PRO A 44 -4.61 7.13 -2.29
CA PRO A 44 -4.53 8.09 -3.39
C PRO A 44 -3.11 8.19 -3.97
N ALA A 45 -2.98 8.15 -5.30
CA ALA A 45 -1.70 8.30 -6.00
C ALA A 45 -1.32 9.78 -6.17
N ILE A 46 -0.98 10.43 -5.05
CA ILE A 46 -0.70 11.87 -4.98
C ILE A 46 0.70 12.26 -5.46
N ASP A 47 1.64 11.32 -5.44
CA ASP A 47 3.02 11.55 -5.83
C ASP A 47 3.17 11.46 -7.35
N LYS A 48 4.32 11.92 -7.86
CA LYS A 48 4.68 11.83 -9.27
C LYS A 48 6.09 11.29 -9.46
N ASP A 49 6.25 10.44 -10.47
CA ASP A 49 7.57 9.98 -10.90
C ASP A 49 8.30 11.04 -11.75
N GLY A 50 9.53 10.72 -12.19
CA GLY A 50 10.32 11.62 -13.04
C GLY A 50 9.71 11.94 -14.41
N ALA A 51 8.72 11.15 -14.86
CA ALA A 51 7.96 11.37 -16.09
C ALA A 51 6.62 12.09 -15.85
N GLY A 52 6.29 12.44 -14.59
CA GLY A 52 5.05 13.11 -14.22
C GLY A 52 3.83 12.19 -14.10
N ARG A 53 4.01 10.86 -14.12
CA ARG A 53 2.96 9.86 -13.91
C ARG A 53 2.61 9.79 -12.43
N HIS A 54 1.33 9.61 -12.13
CA HIS A 54 0.85 9.53 -10.75
C HIS A 54 1.20 8.19 -10.10
N GLY A 55 1.59 8.25 -8.83
CA GLY A 55 1.89 7.08 -8.01
C GLY A 55 1.92 7.43 -6.53
N ILE A 56 2.50 6.54 -5.75
CA ILE A 56 2.77 6.75 -4.32
C ILE A 56 4.20 6.31 -4.02
N ASP A 57 4.82 6.93 -3.02
CA ASP A 57 6.08 6.44 -2.49
C ASP A 57 6.03 4.92 -2.17
N TYR A 58 6.97 4.19 -2.76
CA TYR A 58 7.05 2.73 -2.72
C TYR A 58 7.29 2.25 -1.29
N ASP A 59 8.21 2.89 -0.55
CA ASP A 59 8.55 2.48 0.81
C ASP A 59 7.40 2.74 1.77
N LEU A 60 6.63 3.81 1.56
CA LEU A 60 5.41 4.11 2.32
C LEU A 60 4.38 2.99 2.18
N ILE A 61 4.01 2.64 0.95
CA ILE A 61 2.98 1.62 0.74
C ILE A 61 3.48 0.22 1.07
N HIS A 62 4.76 -0.07 0.84
CA HIS A 62 5.41 -1.32 1.27
C HIS A 62 5.35 -1.46 2.79
N THR A 63 5.78 -0.42 3.53
CA THR A 63 5.73 -0.41 5.00
C THR A 63 4.31 -0.62 5.51
N ALA A 64 3.31 0.06 4.93
CA ALA A 64 1.92 -0.10 5.31
C ALA A 64 1.45 -1.55 5.10
N CYS A 65 1.73 -2.14 3.94
CA CYS A 65 1.36 -3.52 3.63
C CYS A 65 2.10 -4.51 4.55
N SER A 66 3.38 -4.28 4.83
CA SER A 66 4.16 -5.10 5.75
C SER A 66 3.58 -5.10 7.16
N ILE A 67 3.16 -3.94 7.68
CA ILE A 67 2.48 -3.84 8.99
C ILE A 67 1.19 -4.65 8.98
N ILE A 68 0.35 -4.48 7.95
CA ILE A 68 -0.93 -5.21 7.83
C ILE A 68 -0.69 -6.72 7.74
N SER A 69 0.36 -7.15 7.03
CA SER A 69 0.79 -8.54 6.89
C SER A 69 1.59 -9.07 8.08
N CYS A 70 1.28 -8.65 9.31
CA CYS A 70 1.92 -9.11 10.54
C CYS A 70 3.45 -8.84 10.59
N ASN A 71 3.86 -7.63 10.18
CA ASN A 71 5.26 -7.19 10.13
C ASN A 71 6.15 -8.02 9.18
N ARG A 72 5.58 -8.52 8.08
CA ARG A 72 6.31 -9.22 7.02
C ARG A 72 6.87 -8.21 6.01
N PHE A 73 8.11 -7.79 6.23
CA PHE A 73 8.86 -6.85 5.38
C PHE A 73 9.56 -7.49 4.18
N ASP A 74 9.50 -8.81 4.08
CA ASP A 74 10.05 -9.61 2.99
C ASP A 74 9.12 -9.70 1.76
N GLY A 75 7.95 -9.06 1.83
CA GLY A 75 6.97 -9.04 0.73
C GLY A 75 7.36 -8.12 -0.43
N TRP A 76 6.65 -8.29 -1.55
CA TRP A 76 6.81 -7.48 -2.76
C TRP A 76 5.48 -7.26 -3.48
N PHE A 77 5.47 -6.33 -4.44
CA PHE A 77 4.30 -6.06 -5.26
C PHE A 77 4.36 -6.76 -6.61
N GLU A 78 3.21 -7.24 -7.08
CA GLU A 78 3.01 -7.78 -8.43
C GLU A 78 1.76 -7.14 -9.04
N PRO A 79 1.76 -6.70 -10.31
CA PRO A 79 0.55 -6.15 -10.93
C PRO A 79 -0.53 -7.24 -11.04
N VAL A 80 -1.79 -6.86 -10.83
CA VAL A 80 -2.93 -7.79 -10.93
C VAL A 80 -3.03 -8.42 -12.33
N ASP A 81 -2.74 -7.64 -13.37
CA ASP A 81 -2.90 -8.04 -14.77
C ASP A 81 -1.82 -9.02 -15.28
N ASP A 82 -0.61 -8.95 -14.71
CA ASP A 82 0.54 -9.70 -15.22
C ASP A 82 0.99 -10.80 -14.24
N ARG A 83 0.97 -10.56 -12.91
CA ARG A 83 1.41 -11.51 -11.84
C ARG A 83 2.74 -12.25 -12.09
N THR A 84 3.52 -11.85 -13.08
CA THR A 84 4.73 -12.59 -13.51
C THR A 84 6.00 -11.85 -13.16
N HIS A 85 5.89 -10.56 -12.81
CA HIS A 85 7.04 -9.75 -12.47
C HIS A 85 6.85 -9.02 -11.13
N ARG A 86 7.88 -9.14 -10.30
CA ARG A 86 8.04 -8.29 -9.12
C ARG A 86 8.25 -6.86 -9.57
N VAL A 87 7.42 -5.95 -9.06
CA VAL A 87 7.66 -4.51 -9.16
C VAL A 87 8.78 -4.18 -8.19
N THR A 88 9.88 -3.65 -8.71
CA THR A 88 10.99 -3.16 -7.91
C THR A 88 11.13 -1.65 -8.09
N ALA A 89 11.53 -0.95 -7.03
CA ALA A 89 11.61 0.51 -6.99
C ALA A 89 12.78 1.10 -7.82
N ASP A 90 13.49 0.30 -8.60
CA ASP A 90 14.91 0.56 -8.86
C ASP A 90 15.42 0.20 -10.27
N LYS A 91 14.57 0.02 -11.29
CA LYS A 91 15.06 0.01 -12.68
C LYS A 91 15.21 1.38 -13.33
N GLU A 92 14.48 2.40 -12.85
CA GLU A 92 14.51 3.76 -13.40
C GLU A 92 14.80 4.84 -12.34
N GLY A 93 15.18 4.46 -11.11
CA GLY A 93 15.54 5.40 -10.04
C GLY A 93 14.35 6.19 -9.45
N THR A 94 13.12 5.74 -9.68
CA THR A 94 11.92 6.34 -9.09
C THR A 94 11.38 5.42 -8.00
N SER A 95 11.45 5.90 -6.74
CA SER A 95 10.85 5.26 -5.57
C SER A 95 9.32 5.33 -5.57
N ILE A 96 8.67 5.40 -6.74
CA ILE A 96 7.24 5.64 -6.89
C ILE A 96 6.58 4.40 -7.48
N LEU A 97 5.66 3.80 -6.74
CA LEU A 97 4.74 2.80 -7.24
C LEU A 97 3.61 3.52 -7.99
N LEU A 98 3.53 3.32 -9.30
CA LEU A 98 2.53 3.97 -10.14
C LEU A 98 1.11 3.58 -9.73
N ALA A 99 0.14 4.44 -10.06
CA ALA A 99 -1.26 4.14 -9.86
C ALA A 99 -1.67 2.87 -10.63
N GLY A 100 -2.46 2.00 -9.99
CA GLY A 100 -2.81 0.70 -10.51
C GLY A 100 -3.26 -0.28 -9.43
N ALA A 101 -3.52 -1.52 -9.85
CA ALA A 101 -3.91 -2.60 -8.96
C ALA A 101 -2.76 -3.61 -8.81
N TYR A 102 -2.44 -3.95 -7.57
CA TYR A 102 -1.31 -4.81 -7.20
C TYR A 102 -1.72 -5.89 -6.20
N TYR A 103 -1.00 -7.00 -6.17
CA TYR A 103 -0.96 -7.92 -5.04
C TYR A 103 0.26 -7.62 -4.18
N PHE A 104 0.09 -7.70 -2.85
CA PHE A 104 1.22 -7.79 -1.93
C PHE A 104 1.51 -9.28 -1.65
N VAL A 105 2.58 -9.78 -2.24
CA VAL A 105 2.96 -11.20 -2.18
C VAL A 105 4.03 -11.37 -1.12
N LEU A 106 3.90 -12.42 -0.32
CA LEU A 106 4.89 -12.84 0.65
C LEU A 106 5.64 -14.05 0.10
N PRO A 107 6.93 -14.23 0.43
CA PRO A 107 7.59 -15.48 0.13
C PRO A 107 6.87 -16.59 0.91
N ASP A 108 6.60 -17.70 0.21
CA ASP A 108 6.09 -18.90 0.86
C ASP A 108 6.97 -19.18 2.07
N SER A 109 6.36 -19.22 3.25
CA SER A 109 7.02 -19.85 4.38
C SER A 109 7.30 -21.28 3.94
N VAL A 110 8.57 -21.61 3.71
CA VAL A 110 9.03 -23.00 3.64
C VAL A 110 8.80 -23.59 5.04
N GLY A 111 7.54 -23.90 5.32
CA GLY A 111 7.09 -24.66 6.46
C GLY A 111 7.09 -26.11 6.02
N THR A 112 8.18 -26.80 6.32
CA THR A 112 8.20 -28.25 6.41
C THR A 112 6.96 -28.73 7.16
N ALA A 113 6.02 -29.34 6.43
CA ALA A 113 5.04 -30.25 6.99
C ALA A 113 5.70 -31.61 7.23
#